data_AF-A0A1B0AXF1-F1
#
_entry.id   AF-A0A1B0AXF1-F1
#
_cell.length_a   1.000
_cell.length_b   1.000
_cell.length_c   1.000
_cell.angle_alpha   90.00
_cell.angle_beta   90.00
_cell.angle_gamma   90.00
#
_symmetry.space_group_name_H-M   'P 1'
#
loop_
_entity.id
_entity.type
_entity.pdbx_description
1 polymer ?
#
loop_
_entity_poly.entity_id
_entity_poly.type
_entity_poly.pdbx_seq_one_letter_code
_entity_poly.pdbx_strand_id
1 'polypeptide(L)'
;MVKKQKGEDVILSKVSAIAGDVTELGLGIQPNDLETLRNEVTIIYHCAATVRFDEPLRKAVFLNTRGTKYMLEFAKSVKHLDFFAHVSTAYCHLHVKTLYERVYDPPANPHKVISACEWLTDEQVAAIEHKILGDIPNTYAYTKSLSEALVAENFDELPAMILRPSIVIPVWREPVPGWTDNINGPTGLLIAAGKGILRTMYCNSTCYGDFLPVDVSVNGMLVASWNFLAHGKKDVNQVAHMTSSKEIKVSWNEIVELGRWVIENKMPLNWVAWYPGGSFKTNFYVHFVCALFQHWLPAIFIDLLARLFGYPPFMLKVHRRLANGLKVFEYYANNVWDFDNTEALRMRKLMNERERRTYIIEKVDLDLVDYFTNCTICARRLILKETDDTIPTARRHMKVLSSGETVIQKPLE
;
A
#
# COMPACT_ATOMS: atom_id res chain seq x y z
N MET A 1 21.20 5.97 -6.43
CA MET A 1 21.64 6.69 -5.22
C MET A 1 22.36 5.74 -4.26
N VAL A 2 21.75 4.63 -3.85
CA VAL A 2 22.39 3.60 -2.99
C VAL A 2 23.69 3.02 -3.59
N LYS A 3 23.68 2.66 -4.89
CA LYS A 3 24.90 2.23 -5.61
C LYS A 3 26.05 3.25 -5.52
N LYS A 4 25.74 4.54 -5.56
CA LYS A 4 26.73 5.63 -5.42
C LYS A 4 27.26 5.76 -3.98
N GLN A 5 26.46 5.39 -2.98
CA GLN A 5 26.83 5.51 -1.56
C GLN A 5 27.60 4.29 -1.03
N LYS A 6 27.28 3.09 -1.52
CA LYS A 6 27.82 1.82 -0.99
C LYS A 6 28.77 1.09 -1.94
N GLY A 7 28.84 1.52 -3.20
CA GLY A 7 29.54 0.82 -4.27
C GLY A 7 28.67 -0.28 -4.88
N GLU A 8 28.64 -0.37 -6.20
CA GLU A 8 27.83 -1.37 -6.92
C GLU A 8 28.31 -2.79 -6.66
N ASP A 9 29.62 -3.03 -6.73
CA ASP A 9 30.23 -4.34 -6.52
C ASP A 9 29.97 -4.90 -5.11
N VAL A 10 29.96 -4.03 -4.10
CA VAL A 10 29.67 -4.41 -2.71
C VAL A 10 28.22 -4.85 -2.54
N ILE A 11 27.28 -4.20 -3.24
CA ILE A 11 25.86 -4.60 -3.20
C ILE A 11 25.67 -5.90 -3.96
N LEU A 12 26.21 -6.00 -5.18
CA LEU A 12 26.05 -7.17 -6.03
C LEU A 12 26.72 -8.43 -5.45
N SER A 13 27.79 -8.28 -4.66
CA SER A 13 28.41 -9.42 -3.96
C SER A 13 27.57 -10.00 -2.81
N LYS A 14 26.53 -9.29 -2.35
CA LYS A 14 25.63 -9.72 -1.26
C LYS A 14 24.23 -10.10 -1.73
N VAL A 15 23.94 -9.95 -3.03
CA VAL A 15 22.60 -10.15 -3.58
C VAL A 15 22.68 -11.19 -4.69
N SER A 16 21.97 -12.30 -4.48
CA SER A 16 21.71 -13.28 -5.53
C SER A 16 20.25 -13.19 -5.96
N ALA A 17 19.99 -13.16 -7.26
CA ALA A 17 18.64 -13.15 -7.82
C ALA A 17 18.28 -14.55 -8.29
N ILE A 18 17.17 -15.09 -7.77
CA ILE A 18 16.65 -16.41 -8.12
C ILE A 18 15.28 -16.22 -8.75
N ALA A 19 15.08 -16.80 -9.93
CA ALA A 19 13.79 -16.78 -10.60
C ALA A 19 12.83 -17.78 -9.93
N GLY A 20 11.59 -17.36 -9.73
CA GLY A 20 10.54 -18.20 -9.15
C GLY A 20 9.18 -17.50 -9.18
N ASP A 21 8.13 -18.29 -8.96
CA ASP A 21 6.75 -17.87 -8.82
C ASP A 21 6.07 -18.69 -7.71
N VAL A 22 5.65 -18.02 -6.64
CA VAL A 22 5.01 -18.67 -5.47
C VAL A 22 3.67 -19.33 -5.82
N THR A 23 3.09 -19.06 -6.99
CA THR A 23 1.87 -19.73 -7.46
C THR A 23 2.12 -21.13 -8.02
N GLU A 24 3.38 -21.45 -8.34
CA GLU A 24 3.80 -22.73 -8.91
C GLU A 24 4.35 -23.70 -7.85
N LEU A 25 4.27 -25.00 -8.15
CA LEU A 25 4.86 -26.04 -7.32
C LEU A 25 6.39 -25.85 -7.24
N GLY A 26 6.97 -26.13 -6.07
CA GLY A 26 8.39 -25.85 -5.85
C GLY A 26 8.75 -24.37 -5.99
N LEU A 27 7.75 -23.48 -5.86
CA LEU A 27 7.88 -22.03 -6.00
C LEU A 27 8.35 -21.59 -7.40
N GLY A 28 8.23 -22.45 -8.42
CA GLY A 28 8.76 -22.18 -9.77
C GLY A 28 10.28 -22.02 -9.81
N ILE A 29 10.99 -22.40 -8.73
CA ILE A 29 12.44 -22.27 -8.61
C ILE A 29 13.10 -23.50 -9.23
N GLN A 30 14.24 -23.30 -9.92
CA GLN A 30 15.01 -24.39 -10.50
C GLN A 30 15.49 -25.37 -9.41
N PRO A 31 15.51 -26.69 -9.65
CA PRO A 31 15.84 -27.69 -8.62
C PRO A 31 17.18 -27.46 -7.92
N ASN A 32 18.20 -27.02 -8.66
CA ASN A 32 19.54 -26.74 -8.09
C ASN A 32 19.50 -25.55 -7.13
N ASP A 33 18.83 -24.45 -7.53
CA ASP A 33 18.69 -23.27 -6.68
C ASP A 33 17.84 -23.58 -5.44
N LEU A 34 16.78 -24.37 -5.61
CA LEU A 34 15.92 -24.79 -4.52
C LEU A 34 16.69 -25.61 -3.48
N GLU A 35 17.59 -26.49 -3.94
CA GLU A 35 18.45 -27.27 -3.05
C GLU A 35 19.49 -26.40 -2.34
N THR A 36 20.12 -25.45 -3.04
CA THR A 36 20.99 -24.44 -2.40
C THR A 36 20.23 -23.68 -1.31
N LEU A 37 19.02 -23.21 -1.60
CA LEU A 37 18.20 -22.47 -0.64
C LEU A 37 17.82 -23.33 0.58
N ARG A 38 17.48 -24.61 0.40
CA ARG A 38 17.21 -25.53 1.53
C ARG A 38 18.41 -25.71 2.44
N ASN A 39 19.61 -25.68 1.88
CA ASN A 39 20.86 -25.93 2.60
C ASN A 39 21.41 -24.68 3.29
N GLU A 40 21.21 -23.50 2.71
CA GLU A 40 21.94 -22.29 3.11
C GLU A 40 21.05 -21.19 3.74
N VAL A 41 19.74 -21.16 3.47
CA VAL A 41 18.87 -20.12 4.03
C VAL A 41 18.61 -20.37 5.50
N THR A 42 18.73 -19.31 6.31
CA THR A 42 18.38 -19.35 7.74
C THR A 42 17.23 -18.44 8.10
N ILE A 43 16.97 -17.40 7.29
CA ILE A 43 15.91 -16.42 7.54
C ILE A 43 15.08 -16.22 6.26
N ILE A 44 13.76 -16.33 6.39
CA ILE A 44 12.81 -16.12 5.30
C ILE A 44 11.88 -14.95 5.64
N TYR A 45 11.84 -13.94 4.77
CA TYR A 45 10.76 -12.94 4.76
C TYR A 45 9.84 -13.20 3.58
N HIS A 46 8.65 -13.73 3.84
CA HIS A 46 7.62 -13.95 2.84
C HIS A 46 6.78 -12.67 2.65
N CYS A 47 7.18 -11.87 1.67
CA CYS A 47 6.53 -10.61 1.28
C CYS A 47 5.68 -10.73 0.00
N ALA A 48 5.74 -11.86 -0.72
CA ALA A 48 5.09 -12.00 -2.02
C ALA A 48 3.55 -11.98 -1.88
N ALA A 49 2.90 -11.05 -2.58
CA ALA A 49 1.46 -10.91 -2.62
C ALA A 49 1.00 -10.04 -3.79
N THR A 50 -0.24 -10.24 -4.27
CA THR A 50 -0.98 -9.17 -4.95
C THR A 50 -1.57 -8.25 -3.90
N VAL A 51 -1.27 -6.97 -4.02
CA VAL A 51 -1.78 -5.89 -3.17
C VAL A 51 -2.88 -5.09 -3.88
N ARG A 52 -3.38 -5.61 -5.01
CA ARG A 52 -4.49 -5.01 -5.74
C ARG A 52 -5.80 -5.42 -5.10
N PHE A 53 -6.63 -4.43 -4.79
CA PHE A 53 -7.92 -4.68 -4.17
C PHE A 53 -9.01 -5.14 -5.16
N ASP A 54 -8.76 -5.02 -6.46
CA ASP A 54 -9.64 -5.44 -7.56
C ASP A 54 -9.14 -6.71 -8.27
N GLU A 55 -8.17 -7.43 -7.69
CA GLU A 55 -7.72 -8.71 -8.25
C GLU A 55 -8.81 -9.77 -8.10
N PRO A 56 -9.12 -10.55 -9.16
CA PRO A 56 -10.07 -11.65 -9.08
C PRO A 56 -9.72 -12.64 -7.97
N LEU A 57 -10.72 -13.13 -7.24
CA LEU A 57 -10.52 -13.94 -6.04
C LEU A 57 -9.64 -15.18 -6.27
N ARG A 58 -9.86 -15.93 -7.35
CA ARG A 58 -9.09 -17.15 -7.65
C ARG A 58 -7.58 -16.86 -7.74
N LYS A 59 -7.22 -15.79 -8.45
CA LYS A 59 -5.84 -15.35 -8.60
C LYS A 59 -5.26 -14.82 -7.28
N ALA A 60 -6.04 -14.05 -6.52
CA ALA A 60 -5.64 -13.59 -5.20
C ALA A 60 -5.40 -14.78 -4.23
N VAL A 61 -6.25 -15.81 -4.25
CA VAL A 61 -6.09 -17.03 -3.45
C VAL A 61 -4.82 -17.77 -3.84
N PHE A 62 -4.57 -17.97 -5.14
CA PHE A 62 -3.35 -18.67 -5.58
C PHE A 62 -2.07 -17.94 -5.18
N LEU A 63 -2.03 -16.62 -5.33
CA LEU A 63 -0.83 -15.84 -5.04
C LEU A 63 -0.64 -15.61 -3.54
N ASN A 64 -1.66 -15.13 -2.83
CA ASN A 64 -1.53 -14.74 -1.44
C ASN A 64 -1.66 -15.95 -0.50
N THR A 65 -2.68 -16.79 -0.70
CA THR A 65 -3.01 -17.86 0.26
C THR A 65 -2.29 -19.16 -0.05
N ARG A 66 -2.43 -19.70 -1.28
CA ARG A 66 -1.72 -20.93 -1.69
C ARG A 66 -0.22 -20.70 -1.79
N GLY A 67 0.22 -19.56 -2.31
CA GLY A 67 1.65 -19.19 -2.29
C GLY A 67 2.23 -19.15 -0.88
N THR A 68 1.47 -18.67 0.11
CA THR A 68 1.88 -18.78 1.53
C THR A 68 1.96 -20.24 2.00
N LYS A 69 1.01 -21.10 1.61
CA LYS A 69 1.08 -22.54 1.89
C LYS A 69 2.37 -23.15 1.33
N TYR A 70 2.70 -22.90 0.06
CA TYR A 70 3.93 -23.42 -0.55
C TYR A 70 5.20 -22.87 0.11
N MET A 71 5.21 -21.60 0.52
CA MET A 71 6.33 -21.03 1.26
C MET A 71 6.51 -21.67 2.65
N LEU A 72 5.42 -22.02 3.33
CA LEU A 72 5.47 -22.74 4.61
C LEU A 72 5.97 -24.18 4.42
N GLU A 73 5.50 -24.88 3.38
CA GLU A 73 6.00 -26.21 3.02
C GLU A 73 7.50 -26.18 2.67
N PHE A 74 7.94 -25.16 1.91
CA PHE A 74 9.34 -24.93 1.63
C PHE A 74 10.14 -24.67 2.90
N ALA A 75 9.66 -23.79 3.79
CA ALA A 75 10.31 -23.46 5.05
C ALA A 75 10.54 -24.70 5.93
N LYS A 76 9.60 -25.65 5.97
CA LYS A 76 9.78 -26.95 6.66
C LYS A 76 10.90 -27.81 6.08
N SER A 77 11.26 -27.61 4.81
CA SER A 77 12.34 -28.35 4.14
C SER A 77 13.73 -27.72 4.29
N VAL A 78 13.82 -26.53 4.90
CA VAL A 78 15.07 -25.80 5.12
C VAL A 78 15.80 -26.37 6.35
N LYS A 79 17.08 -26.69 6.22
CA LYS A 79 17.85 -27.42 7.24
C LYS A 79 18.17 -26.60 8.49
N HIS A 80 18.36 -25.30 8.34
CA HIS A 80 18.86 -24.41 9.39
C HIS A 80 17.99 -23.15 9.54
N LEU A 81 16.66 -23.32 9.46
CA LEU A 81 15.74 -22.20 9.56
C LEU A 81 15.68 -21.66 10.99
N ASP A 82 16.18 -20.43 11.18
CA ASP A 82 16.11 -19.68 12.44
C ASP A 82 14.84 -18.82 12.53
N PHE A 83 14.32 -18.34 11.40
CA PHE A 83 13.17 -17.42 11.40
C PHE A 83 12.37 -17.42 10.08
N PHE A 84 11.04 -17.44 10.21
CA PHE A 84 10.10 -17.23 9.10
C PHE A 84 9.15 -16.07 9.41
N ALA A 85 9.27 -14.97 8.68
CA ALA A 85 8.34 -13.86 8.74
C ALA A 85 7.31 -13.92 7.62
N HIS A 86 6.03 -13.96 7.96
CA HIS A 86 4.96 -13.67 7.02
C HIS A 86 4.54 -12.20 7.10
N VAL A 87 4.69 -11.45 6.00
CA VAL A 87 4.21 -10.07 5.93
C VAL A 87 2.73 -10.05 5.53
N SER A 88 1.88 -9.78 6.52
CA SER A 88 0.43 -9.63 6.38
C SER A 88 0.06 -8.14 6.24
N THR A 89 -1.04 -7.72 6.84
CA THR A 89 -1.47 -6.33 6.96
C THR A 89 -2.33 -6.16 8.21
N ALA A 90 -2.28 -4.98 8.84
CA ALA A 90 -3.19 -4.63 9.93
C ALA A 90 -4.66 -4.56 9.47
N TYR A 91 -4.90 -4.49 8.15
CA TYR A 91 -6.22 -4.40 7.54
C TYR A 91 -6.80 -5.75 7.08
N CYS A 92 -6.37 -6.88 7.66
CA CYS A 92 -6.84 -8.22 7.27
C CYS A 92 -8.12 -8.66 8.01
N HIS A 93 -8.35 -8.17 9.24
CA HIS A 93 -9.51 -8.51 10.07
C HIS A 93 -10.44 -7.30 10.27
N LEU A 94 -10.98 -6.78 9.17
CA LEU A 94 -11.72 -5.49 9.15
C LEU A 94 -13.02 -5.46 9.97
N HIS A 95 -13.53 -6.61 10.40
CA HIS A 95 -14.68 -6.70 11.31
C HIS A 95 -14.31 -6.36 12.77
N VAL A 96 -13.01 -6.37 13.12
CA VAL A 96 -12.50 -6.07 14.45
C VAL A 96 -12.14 -4.60 14.56
N LYS A 97 -12.87 -3.82 15.36
CA LYS A 97 -12.62 -2.37 15.50
C LYS A 97 -11.26 -2.04 16.14
N THR A 98 -10.85 -2.81 17.14
CA THR A 98 -9.53 -2.71 17.77
C THR A 98 -8.78 -4.01 17.55
N LEU A 99 -7.84 -4.02 16.62
CA LEU A 99 -7.04 -5.20 16.32
C LEU A 99 -5.87 -5.28 17.30
N TYR A 100 -5.80 -6.38 18.03
CA TYR A 100 -4.71 -6.70 18.95
C TYR A 100 -3.66 -7.59 18.28
N GLU A 101 -2.44 -7.58 18.82
CA GLU A 101 -1.33 -8.41 18.36
C GLU A 101 -1.54 -9.88 18.76
N ARG A 102 -2.50 -10.53 18.11
CA ARG A 102 -2.84 -11.95 18.28
C ARG A 102 -3.42 -12.53 16.99
N VAL A 103 -3.53 -13.85 16.95
CA VAL A 103 -4.22 -14.58 15.86
C VAL A 103 -5.73 -14.43 16.02
N TYR A 104 -6.43 -14.37 14.89
CA TYR A 104 -7.88 -14.33 14.79
C TYR A 104 -8.34 -15.44 13.86
N ASP A 105 -9.56 -15.93 14.06
CA ASP A 105 -10.14 -16.94 13.21
C ASP A 105 -10.31 -16.40 11.77
N PRO A 106 -9.93 -17.18 10.75
CA PRO A 106 -10.12 -16.76 9.37
C PRO A 106 -11.62 -16.75 8.99
N PRO A 107 -12.02 -15.96 7.98
CA PRO A 107 -13.41 -15.92 7.51
C PRO A 107 -13.88 -17.23 6.89
N ALA A 108 -12.96 -18.12 6.51
CA ALA A 108 -13.24 -19.46 6.01
C ALA A 108 -12.03 -20.37 6.26
N ASN A 109 -12.22 -21.69 6.14
CA ASN A 109 -11.09 -22.62 6.20
C ASN A 109 -10.18 -22.42 4.97
N PRO A 110 -8.90 -22.05 5.15
CA PRO A 110 -8.01 -21.70 4.03
C PRO A 110 -7.77 -22.87 3.08
N HIS A 111 -7.64 -24.10 3.60
CA HIS A 111 -7.43 -25.30 2.78
C HIS A 111 -8.60 -25.58 1.85
N LYS A 112 -9.85 -25.45 2.35
CA LYS A 112 -11.05 -25.63 1.53
C LYS A 112 -11.18 -24.56 0.43
N VAL A 113 -10.83 -23.31 0.74
CA VAL A 113 -10.84 -22.22 -0.25
C VAL A 113 -9.81 -22.47 -1.35
N ILE A 114 -8.60 -22.92 -0.99
CA ILE A 114 -7.57 -23.34 -1.95
C ILE A 114 -8.11 -24.45 -2.85
N SER A 115 -8.61 -25.56 -2.27
CA SER A 115 -9.14 -26.68 -3.05
C SER A 115 -10.29 -26.27 -3.99
N ALA A 116 -11.18 -25.39 -3.53
CA ALA A 116 -12.26 -24.88 -4.37
C ALA A 116 -11.73 -24.06 -5.55
N CYS A 117 -10.74 -23.17 -5.33
CA CYS A 117 -10.13 -22.39 -6.40
C CYS A 117 -9.31 -23.25 -7.37
N GLU A 118 -8.75 -24.38 -6.93
CA GLU A 118 -8.06 -25.35 -7.79
C GLU A 118 -9.03 -26.10 -8.70
N TRP A 119 -10.21 -26.45 -8.19
CA TRP A 119 -11.23 -27.16 -8.95
C TRP A 119 -12.00 -26.26 -9.93
N LEU A 120 -12.34 -25.05 -9.49
CA LEU A 120 -13.20 -24.14 -10.25
C LEU A 120 -12.42 -23.32 -11.29
N THR A 121 -13.09 -22.96 -12.37
CA THR A 121 -12.60 -21.99 -13.38
C THR A 121 -12.69 -20.56 -12.86
N ASP A 122 -12.00 -19.62 -13.53
CA ASP A 122 -12.05 -18.19 -13.17
C ASP A 122 -13.48 -17.64 -13.22
N GLU A 123 -14.26 -18.02 -14.25
CA GLU A 123 -15.64 -17.60 -14.42
C GLU A 123 -16.55 -18.13 -13.31
N GLN A 124 -16.36 -19.39 -12.90
CA GLN A 124 -17.14 -20.00 -11.83
C GLN A 124 -16.83 -19.36 -10.47
N VAL A 125 -15.56 -19.09 -10.16
CA VAL A 125 -15.17 -18.39 -8.93
C VAL A 125 -15.72 -16.97 -8.93
N ALA A 126 -15.61 -16.23 -10.05
CA ALA A 126 -16.14 -14.88 -10.18
C ALA A 126 -17.66 -14.83 -9.93
N ALA A 127 -18.41 -15.86 -10.36
CA ALA A 127 -19.86 -15.94 -10.15
C ALA A 127 -20.27 -16.11 -8.66
N ILE A 128 -19.37 -16.62 -7.82
CA ILE A 128 -19.61 -16.85 -6.38
C ILE A 128 -18.75 -15.97 -5.48
N GLU A 129 -17.86 -15.14 -6.03
CA GLU A 129 -16.89 -14.33 -5.30
C GLU A 129 -17.52 -13.50 -4.18
N HIS A 130 -18.60 -12.78 -4.48
CA HIS A 130 -19.32 -11.97 -3.50
C HIS A 130 -19.85 -12.81 -2.32
N LYS A 131 -20.26 -14.07 -2.56
CA LYS A 131 -20.73 -14.95 -1.49
C LYS A 131 -19.57 -15.47 -0.64
N ILE A 132 -18.40 -15.68 -1.24
CA ILE A 132 -17.19 -16.12 -0.53
C ILE A 132 -16.63 -15.01 0.34
N LEU A 133 -16.58 -13.77 -0.19
CA LEU A 133 -16.08 -12.61 0.55
C LEU A 133 -17.00 -12.20 1.71
N GLY A 134 -18.31 -12.36 1.55
CA GLY A 134 -19.29 -11.90 2.53
C GLY A 134 -19.20 -10.38 2.72
N ASP A 135 -19.01 -9.94 3.96
CA ASP A 135 -18.91 -8.52 4.32
C ASP A 135 -17.49 -7.93 4.13
N ILE A 136 -16.52 -8.75 3.72
CA ILE A 136 -15.14 -8.28 3.52
C ILE A 136 -15.06 -7.51 2.19
N PRO A 137 -14.60 -6.25 2.20
CA PRO A 137 -14.75 -5.33 1.06
C PRO A 137 -13.89 -5.66 -0.16
N ASN A 138 -12.87 -6.53 -0.02
CA ASN A 138 -11.98 -6.89 -1.12
C ASN A 138 -11.26 -8.23 -0.89
N THR A 139 -10.76 -8.78 -1.99
CA THR A 139 -10.03 -10.05 -2.05
C THR A 139 -8.69 -10.01 -1.32
N TYR A 140 -8.05 -8.83 -1.23
CA TYR A 140 -6.76 -8.68 -0.53
C TYR A 140 -6.89 -8.94 0.97
N ALA A 141 -7.79 -8.24 1.66
CA ALA A 141 -8.02 -8.43 3.10
C ALA A 141 -8.44 -9.88 3.40
N TYR A 142 -9.34 -10.42 2.59
CA TYR A 142 -9.80 -11.81 2.69
C TYR A 142 -8.64 -12.81 2.61
N THR A 143 -7.85 -12.73 1.55
CA THR A 143 -6.76 -13.69 1.31
C THR A 143 -5.60 -13.54 2.29
N LYS A 144 -5.32 -12.33 2.80
CA LYS A 144 -4.34 -12.12 3.89
C LYS A 144 -4.82 -12.74 5.20
N SER A 145 -6.10 -12.60 5.55
CA SER A 145 -6.68 -13.27 6.72
C SER A 145 -6.59 -14.80 6.62
N LEU A 146 -6.87 -15.38 5.44
CA LEU A 146 -6.65 -16.82 5.20
C LEU A 146 -5.18 -17.23 5.32
N SER A 147 -4.26 -16.39 4.85
CA SER A 147 -2.81 -16.65 4.91
C SER A 147 -2.30 -16.66 6.34
N GLU A 148 -2.79 -15.75 7.19
CA GLU A 148 -2.46 -15.73 8.61
C GLU A 148 -2.86 -17.02 9.31
N ALA A 149 -4.03 -17.57 8.99
CA ALA A 149 -4.47 -18.84 9.56
C ALA A 149 -3.52 -19.99 9.20
N LEU A 150 -3.08 -20.07 7.94
CA LEU A 150 -2.09 -21.07 7.52
C LEU A 150 -0.76 -20.90 8.28
N VAL A 151 -0.30 -19.67 8.49
CA VAL A 151 0.94 -19.44 9.26
C VAL A 151 0.76 -19.81 10.72
N ALA A 152 -0.37 -19.46 11.32
CA ALA A 152 -0.69 -19.77 12.71
C ALA A 152 -0.80 -21.28 12.96
N GLU A 153 -1.37 -22.06 12.03
CA GLU A 153 -1.38 -23.53 12.06
C GLU A 153 0.04 -24.12 12.16
N ASN A 154 1.06 -23.40 11.68
CA ASN A 154 2.45 -23.84 11.65
C ASN A 154 3.32 -23.23 12.74
N PHE A 155 2.74 -22.46 13.67
CA PHE A 155 3.51 -21.84 14.75
C PHE A 155 4.26 -22.87 15.60
N ASP A 156 3.70 -24.05 15.84
CA ASP A 156 4.34 -25.10 16.66
C ASP A 156 5.48 -25.83 15.98
N GLU A 157 5.49 -25.85 14.64
CA GLU A 157 6.51 -26.54 13.85
C GLU A 157 7.61 -25.62 13.34
N LEU A 158 7.32 -24.32 13.16
CA LEU A 158 8.23 -23.35 12.56
C LEU A 158 8.53 -22.18 13.52
N PRO A 159 9.74 -21.59 13.48
CA PRO A 159 10.05 -20.33 14.14
C PRO A 159 9.41 -19.15 13.39
N ALA A 160 8.08 -19.14 13.33
CA ALA A 160 7.30 -18.25 12.47
C ALA A 160 6.70 -17.06 13.23
N MET A 161 6.60 -15.93 12.54
CA MET A 161 6.00 -14.69 13.03
C MET A 161 5.14 -14.03 11.94
N ILE A 162 4.01 -13.45 12.35
CA ILE A 162 3.13 -12.64 11.50
C ILE A 162 3.45 -11.17 11.75
N LEU A 163 3.84 -10.47 10.70
CA LEU A 163 4.19 -9.06 10.71
C LEU A 163 3.10 -8.26 9.97
N ARG A 164 2.37 -7.39 10.67
CA ARG A 164 1.23 -6.63 10.12
C ARG A 164 1.55 -5.14 9.95
N PRO A 165 2.04 -4.70 8.79
CA PRO A 165 2.11 -3.28 8.47
C PRO A 165 0.72 -2.67 8.25
N SER A 166 0.57 -1.38 8.57
CA SER A 166 -0.58 -0.57 8.16
C SER A 166 -0.46 -0.14 6.69
N ILE A 167 -1.07 0.98 6.28
CA ILE A 167 -0.94 1.47 4.91
C ILE A 167 0.47 2.02 4.73
N VAL A 168 1.29 1.28 3.97
CA VAL A 168 2.67 1.66 3.69
C VAL A 168 2.70 2.84 2.72
N ILE A 169 3.34 3.93 3.13
CA ILE A 169 3.51 5.16 2.35
C ILE A 169 4.98 5.36 1.93
N PRO A 170 5.30 6.30 1.01
CA PRO A 170 6.66 6.49 0.51
C PRO A 170 7.71 6.67 1.60
N VAL A 171 8.96 6.38 1.26
CA VAL A 171 10.11 6.47 2.18
C VAL A 171 10.15 7.84 2.86
N TRP A 172 10.33 7.86 4.18
CA TRP A 172 10.56 9.11 4.89
C TRP A 172 12.02 9.56 4.78
N ARG A 173 12.96 8.72 5.22
CA ARG A 173 14.37 9.10 5.38
C ARG A 173 15.33 8.28 4.52
N GLU A 174 15.26 6.96 4.59
CA GLU A 174 16.24 6.08 3.93
C GLU A 174 15.59 5.01 3.04
N PRO A 175 16.18 4.65 1.88
CA PRO A 175 17.41 5.20 1.33
C PRO A 175 17.20 6.48 0.51
N VAL A 176 15.98 6.77 0.07
CA VAL A 176 15.66 7.93 -0.79
C VAL A 176 14.35 8.57 -0.31
N PRO A 177 14.38 9.75 0.35
CA PRO A 177 13.17 10.44 0.81
C PRO A 177 12.14 10.64 -0.31
N GLY A 178 10.89 10.31 0.00
CA GLY A 178 9.74 10.40 -0.91
C GLY A 178 9.63 9.28 -1.95
N TRP A 179 10.57 8.33 -1.97
CA TRP A 179 10.57 7.28 -2.99
C TRP A 179 9.39 6.31 -2.85
N THR A 180 8.76 6.03 -3.98
CA THR A 180 7.78 4.96 -4.21
C THR A 180 7.86 4.57 -5.69
N ASP A 181 7.56 3.31 -6.00
CA ASP A 181 7.61 2.74 -7.34
C ASP A 181 6.22 2.55 -7.97
N ASN A 182 5.14 2.81 -7.22
CA ASN A 182 3.78 2.52 -7.66
C ASN A 182 2.81 3.66 -7.34
N ILE A 183 1.68 3.65 -8.07
CA ILE A 183 0.56 4.59 -7.93
C ILE A 183 -0.59 3.99 -7.10
N ASN A 184 -0.35 2.90 -6.38
CA ASN A 184 -1.41 2.23 -5.64
C ASN A 184 -1.78 3.05 -4.40
N GLY A 185 -3.05 2.97 -3.98
CA GLY A 185 -3.54 3.60 -2.77
C GLY A 185 -3.41 5.14 -2.77
N PRO A 186 -2.94 5.76 -1.66
CA PRO A 186 -2.90 7.21 -1.49
C PRO A 186 -2.08 7.97 -2.54
N THR A 187 -0.98 7.39 -3.03
CA THR A 187 -0.11 8.04 -4.03
C THR A 187 -0.87 8.38 -5.31
N GLY A 188 -1.69 7.45 -5.82
CA GLY A 188 -2.49 7.66 -7.02
C GLY A 188 -3.56 8.74 -6.84
N LEU A 189 -4.20 8.78 -5.66
CA LEU A 189 -5.20 9.79 -5.32
C LEU A 189 -4.59 11.19 -5.24
N LEU A 190 -3.43 11.33 -4.59
CA LEU A 190 -2.70 12.60 -4.49
C LEU A 190 -2.23 13.11 -5.86
N ILE A 191 -1.74 12.22 -6.74
CA ILE A 191 -1.38 12.59 -8.11
C ILE A 191 -2.62 13.02 -8.91
N ALA A 192 -3.73 12.28 -8.80
CA ALA A 192 -4.97 12.61 -9.50
C ALA A 192 -5.55 13.95 -9.03
N ALA A 193 -5.50 14.23 -7.72
CA ALA A 193 -5.90 15.52 -7.15
C ALA A 193 -4.95 16.65 -7.58
N GLY A 194 -3.64 16.42 -7.53
CA GLY A 194 -2.61 17.38 -7.95
C GLY A 194 -2.64 17.70 -9.45
N LYS A 195 -3.13 16.79 -10.30
CA LYS A 195 -3.39 17.06 -11.72
C LYS A 195 -4.77 17.66 -11.99
N GLY A 196 -5.58 17.89 -10.96
CA GLY A 196 -6.94 18.42 -11.08
C GLY A 196 -7.95 17.44 -11.71
N ILE A 197 -7.60 16.17 -11.83
CA ILE A 197 -8.45 15.11 -12.40
C ILE A 197 -9.46 14.65 -11.32
N LEU A 198 -9.00 14.51 -10.08
CA LEU A 198 -9.86 14.22 -8.94
C LEU A 198 -10.34 15.53 -8.29
N ARG A 199 -11.64 15.81 -8.43
CA ARG A 199 -12.30 17.03 -7.91
C ARG A 199 -13.37 16.79 -6.83
N THR A 200 -13.84 15.56 -6.65
CA THR A 200 -14.81 15.24 -5.60
C THR A 200 -14.65 13.79 -5.18
N MET A 201 -14.91 13.50 -3.90
CA MET A 201 -14.89 12.16 -3.36
C MET A 201 -15.89 12.06 -2.21
N TYR A 202 -16.65 10.97 -2.16
CA TYR A 202 -17.53 10.66 -1.04
C TYR A 202 -16.70 10.10 0.12
N CYS A 203 -16.62 10.87 1.21
CA CYS A 203 -15.75 10.57 2.34
C CYS A 203 -16.12 11.45 3.53
N ASN A 204 -16.10 10.86 4.73
CA ASN A 204 -16.03 11.62 5.97
C ASN A 204 -14.62 12.21 6.15
N SER A 205 -14.47 13.50 5.86
CA SER A 205 -13.17 14.19 5.83
C SER A 205 -12.44 14.27 7.17
N THR A 206 -13.14 14.04 8.29
CA THR A 206 -12.56 14.02 9.64
C THR A 206 -12.04 12.64 10.06
N CYS A 207 -12.37 11.59 9.30
CA CYS A 207 -11.77 10.28 9.48
C CYS A 207 -10.29 10.31 9.07
N TYR A 208 -9.54 9.31 9.53
CA TYR A 208 -8.12 9.13 9.23
C TYR A 208 -7.83 7.64 9.00
N GLY A 209 -6.79 7.35 8.22
CA GLY A 209 -6.18 6.03 8.08
C GLY A 209 -4.91 5.92 8.92
N ASP A 210 -4.48 4.70 9.23
CA ASP A 210 -3.16 4.45 9.82
C ASP A 210 -2.15 4.28 8.68
N PHE A 211 -1.17 5.19 8.65
CA PHE A 211 -0.12 5.22 7.63
C PHE A 211 1.24 5.09 8.27
N LEU A 212 2.13 4.33 7.62
CA LEU A 212 3.50 4.19 8.07
C LEU A 212 4.47 4.24 6.89
N PRO A 213 5.51 5.10 6.92
CA PRO A 213 6.56 5.07 5.90
C PRO A 213 7.18 3.68 5.77
N VAL A 214 7.54 3.29 4.54
CA VAL A 214 8.11 1.96 4.26
C VAL A 214 9.39 1.69 5.04
N ASP A 215 10.25 2.69 5.22
CA ASP A 215 11.51 2.57 5.96
C ASP A 215 11.27 2.35 7.46
N VAL A 216 10.27 3.02 8.03
CA VAL A 216 9.83 2.78 9.42
C VAL A 216 9.18 1.41 9.57
N SER A 217 8.39 0.98 8.58
CA SER A 217 7.78 -0.36 8.55
C SER A 217 8.84 -1.46 8.51
N VAL A 218 9.85 -1.32 7.64
CA VAL A 218 10.98 -2.25 7.53
C VAL A 218 11.81 -2.27 8.80
N ASN A 219 12.10 -1.11 9.40
CA ASN A 219 12.78 -1.06 10.70
C ASN A 219 11.99 -1.82 11.77
N GLY A 220 10.66 -1.67 11.81
CA GLY A 220 9.78 -2.43 12.70
C GLY A 220 9.92 -3.93 12.51
N MET A 221 9.91 -4.39 11.26
CA MET A 221 10.09 -5.80 10.92
C MET A 221 11.48 -6.32 11.35
N LEU A 222 12.55 -5.55 11.12
CA LEU A 222 13.91 -5.92 11.50
C LEU A 222 14.05 -6.02 13.02
N VAL A 223 13.51 -5.05 13.78
CA VAL A 223 13.55 -5.07 15.24
C VAL A 223 12.70 -6.22 15.80
N ALA A 224 11.53 -6.49 15.22
CA ALA A 224 10.70 -7.64 15.59
C ALA A 224 11.42 -8.96 15.37
N SER A 225 12.13 -9.08 14.24
CA SER A 225 12.91 -10.27 13.91
C SER A 225 14.10 -10.46 14.85
N TRP A 226 14.83 -9.38 15.16
CA TRP A 226 15.90 -9.40 16.16
C TRP A 226 15.37 -9.81 17.54
N ASN A 227 14.26 -9.23 17.97
CA ASN A 227 13.67 -9.53 19.26
C ASN A 227 13.28 -11.02 19.35
N PHE A 228 12.68 -11.56 18.28
CA PHE A 228 12.35 -12.98 18.16
C PHE A 228 13.60 -13.87 18.21
N LEU A 229 14.63 -13.55 17.45
CA LEU A 229 15.88 -14.32 17.40
C LEU A 229 16.66 -14.28 18.71
N ALA A 230 16.64 -13.14 19.42
CA ALA A 230 17.39 -12.95 20.66
C ALA A 230 16.75 -13.62 21.89
N HIS A 231 15.41 -13.67 21.94
CA HIS A 231 14.68 -14.14 23.13
C HIS A 231 13.90 -15.44 22.88
N GLY A 232 13.72 -15.85 21.61
CA GLY A 232 13.03 -17.06 21.23
C GLY A 232 11.50 -16.99 21.31
N LYS A 233 10.85 -18.01 20.73
CA LYS A 233 9.38 -18.09 20.54
C LYS A 233 8.56 -18.01 21.83
N LYS A 234 9.11 -18.43 22.99
CA LYS A 234 8.35 -18.48 24.26
C LYS A 234 8.15 -17.11 24.90
N ASP A 235 9.08 -16.20 24.68
CA ASP A 235 9.10 -14.88 25.34
C ASP A 235 8.68 -13.74 24.40
N VAL A 236 8.39 -14.07 23.14
CA VAL A 236 8.04 -13.12 22.09
C VAL A 236 6.69 -13.46 21.48
N ASN A 237 5.83 -12.45 21.39
CA ASN A 237 4.57 -12.57 20.68
C ASN A 237 4.83 -12.86 19.20
N GLN A 238 4.20 -13.90 18.66
CA GLN A 238 4.37 -14.30 17.26
C GLN A 238 3.58 -13.42 16.28
N VAL A 239 2.88 -12.40 16.78
CA VAL A 239 2.19 -11.40 15.97
C VAL A 239 2.68 -10.02 16.39
N ALA A 240 3.11 -9.19 15.43
CA ALA A 240 3.52 -7.81 15.70
C ALA A 240 2.97 -6.84 14.66
N HIS A 241 2.57 -5.66 15.10
CA HIS A 241 2.05 -4.58 14.27
C HIS A 241 3.13 -3.54 13.94
N MET A 242 3.16 -3.15 12.67
CA MET A 242 3.96 -2.04 12.14
C MET A 242 2.99 -0.93 11.75
N THR A 243 2.46 -0.27 12.77
CA THR A 243 1.37 0.72 12.68
C THR A 243 1.80 2.02 13.37
N SER A 244 1.18 3.13 12.98
CA SER A 244 1.37 4.42 13.65
C SER A 244 0.61 4.49 14.99
N SER A 245 -0.44 3.67 15.15
CA SER A 245 -1.20 3.44 16.39
C SER A 245 -1.54 4.71 17.14
N LYS A 246 -2.20 5.64 16.44
CA LYS A 246 -2.67 6.94 16.95
C LYS A 246 -1.55 7.95 17.27
N GLU A 247 -0.27 7.59 17.14
CA GLU A 247 0.84 8.54 17.33
C GLU A 247 0.91 9.54 16.17
N ILE A 248 0.42 9.14 14.99
CA ILE A 248 0.27 9.98 13.79
C ILE A 248 -1.21 9.92 13.39
N LYS A 249 -1.92 11.05 13.52
CA LYS A 249 -3.28 11.20 13.02
C LYS A 249 -3.33 12.40 12.10
N VAL A 250 -3.42 12.13 10.81
CA VAL A 250 -3.65 13.16 9.79
C VAL A 250 -4.97 12.82 9.13
N SER A 251 -5.94 13.72 9.27
CA SER A 251 -7.25 13.55 8.65
C SER A 251 -7.16 13.62 7.12
N TRP A 252 -8.17 13.09 6.44
CA TRP A 252 -8.24 13.20 4.97
C TRP A 252 -8.20 14.66 4.50
N ASN A 253 -8.83 15.57 5.25
CA ASN A 253 -8.82 17.00 4.92
C ASN A 253 -7.41 17.58 4.97
N GLU A 254 -6.68 17.33 6.06
CA GLU A 254 -5.30 17.80 6.23
C GLU A 254 -4.37 17.25 5.14
N ILE A 255 -4.51 15.98 4.76
CA ILE A 255 -3.73 15.36 3.67
C ILE A 255 -3.96 16.11 2.34
N VAL A 256 -5.21 16.44 2.01
CA VAL A 256 -5.54 17.11 0.75
C VAL A 256 -5.14 18.58 0.76
N GLU A 257 -5.36 19.29 1.85
CA GLU A 257 -4.96 20.69 2.01
C GLU A 257 -3.44 20.83 1.92
N LEU A 258 -2.70 19.97 2.62
CA LEU A 258 -1.25 19.92 2.56
C LEU A 258 -0.74 19.57 1.16
N GLY A 259 -1.30 18.53 0.53
CA GLY A 259 -0.95 18.16 -0.83
C GLY A 259 -1.18 19.30 -1.81
N ARG A 260 -2.34 19.98 -1.73
CA ARG A 260 -2.64 21.15 -2.53
C ARG A 260 -1.62 22.26 -2.30
N TRP A 261 -1.35 22.60 -1.05
CA TRP A 261 -0.39 23.65 -0.71
C TRP A 261 1.00 23.34 -1.29
N VAL A 262 1.46 22.09 -1.20
CA VAL A 262 2.74 21.66 -1.79
C VAL A 262 2.76 21.80 -3.30
N ILE A 263 1.70 21.39 -4.00
CA ILE A 263 1.59 21.53 -5.47
C ILE A 263 1.59 23.01 -5.89
N GLU A 264 0.88 23.87 -5.16
CA GLU A 264 0.77 25.29 -5.47
C GLU A 264 2.05 26.07 -5.18
N ASN A 265 2.66 25.83 -4.01
CA ASN A 265 3.70 26.71 -3.48
C ASN A 265 5.12 26.16 -3.66
N LYS A 266 5.29 24.83 -3.63
CA LYS A 266 6.62 24.20 -3.72
C LYS A 266 6.83 23.57 -5.10
N MET A 267 6.09 22.51 -5.42
CA MET A 267 6.37 21.59 -6.53
C MET A 267 5.11 21.32 -7.38
N PRO A 268 4.81 22.14 -8.41
CA PRO A 268 3.66 21.91 -9.28
C PRO A 268 3.84 20.67 -10.16
N LEU A 269 2.75 20.13 -10.71
CA LEU A 269 2.77 19.05 -11.72
C LEU A 269 2.63 19.62 -13.14
N ASN A 270 3.12 18.91 -14.17
CA ASN A 270 2.79 19.25 -15.56
C ASN A 270 1.42 18.69 -15.97
N TRP A 271 0.91 19.19 -17.11
CA TRP A 271 -0.30 18.66 -17.75
C TRP A 271 -1.48 18.57 -16.78
N VAL A 272 -1.59 19.59 -15.93
CA VAL A 272 -2.67 19.76 -14.97
C VAL A 272 -3.93 20.10 -15.77
N ALA A 273 -4.96 19.27 -15.67
CA ALA A 273 -6.20 19.42 -16.44
C ALA A 273 -7.04 20.59 -15.91
N TRP A 274 -7.04 20.76 -14.60
CA TRP A 274 -7.74 21.82 -13.87
C TRP A 274 -6.86 22.29 -12.73
N TYR A 275 -6.98 23.55 -12.34
CA TYR A 275 -6.28 24.02 -11.15
C TYR A 275 -6.56 23.06 -9.97
N PRO A 276 -5.55 22.63 -9.20
CA PRO A 276 -5.71 21.65 -8.14
C PRO A 276 -6.79 22.10 -7.17
N GLY A 277 -7.84 21.30 -7.08
CA GLY A 277 -8.97 21.65 -6.25
C GLY A 277 -9.90 20.49 -6.02
N GLY A 278 -11.12 20.81 -5.63
CA GLY A 278 -12.08 19.81 -5.20
C GLY A 278 -12.21 19.70 -3.70
N SER A 279 -13.13 18.85 -3.27
CA SER A 279 -13.51 18.71 -1.87
C SER A 279 -14.22 17.39 -1.59
N PHE A 280 -14.12 16.95 -0.33
CA PHE A 280 -14.87 15.80 0.16
C PHE A 280 -16.35 16.13 0.31
N LYS A 281 -17.18 15.09 0.24
CA LYS A 281 -18.63 15.17 0.40
C LYS A 281 -19.07 14.05 1.33
N THR A 282 -19.82 14.42 2.38
CA THR A 282 -20.42 13.47 3.33
C THR A 282 -21.78 12.96 2.88
N ASN A 283 -22.37 13.57 1.84
CA ASN A 283 -23.63 13.15 1.24
C ASN A 283 -23.38 12.57 -0.16
N PHE A 284 -23.83 11.33 -0.37
CA PHE A 284 -23.65 10.60 -1.61
C PHE A 284 -24.29 11.29 -2.82
N TYR A 285 -25.50 11.85 -2.68
CA TYR A 285 -26.19 12.53 -3.80
C TYR A 285 -25.47 13.80 -4.23
N VAL A 286 -24.93 14.56 -3.28
CA VAL A 286 -24.14 15.75 -3.59
C VAL A 286 -22.83 15.34 -4.29
N HIS A 287 -22.16 14.30 -3.79
CA HIS A 287 -21.00 13.73 -4.48
C HIS A 287 -21.33 13.31 -5.91
N PHE A 288 -22.44 12.59 -6.11
CA PHE A 288 -22.87 12.10 -7.42
C PHE A 288 -23.09 13.24 -8.42
N VAL A 289 -23.81 14.29 -8.01
CA VAL A 289 -24.02 15.49 -8.84
C VAL A 289 -22.68 16.17 -9.16
N CYS A 290 -21.82 16.38 -8.16
CA CYS A 290 -20.49 16.95 -8.40
C CYS A 290 -19.65 16.08 -9.35
N ALA A 291 -19.67 14.75 -9.20
CA ALA A 291 -18.92 13.84 -10.04
C ALA A 291 -19.44 13.86 -11.49
N LEU A 292 -20.75 13.97 -11.69
CA LEU A 292 -21.33 14.12 -13.03
C LEU A 292 -20.78 15.36 -13.74
N PHE A 293 -20.80 16.53 -13.07
CA PHE A 293 -20.40 17.80 -13.69
C PHE A 293 -18.90 18.07 -13.70
N GLN A 294 -18.14 17.56 -12.73
CA GLN A 294 -16.71 17.85 -12.58
C GLN A 294 -15.82 16.73 -13.12
N HIS A 295 -16.32 15.51 -13.28
CA HIS A 295 -15.57 14.37 -13.81
C HIS A 295 -16.12 13.89 -15.15
N TRP A 296 -17.35 13.39 -15.16
CA TRP A 296 -17.88 12.63 -16.30
C TRP A 296 -18.22 13.49 -17.52
N LEU A 297 -18.99 14.57 -17.35
CA LEU A 297 -19.35 15.45 -18.46
C LEU A 297 -18.11 16.11 -19.11
N PRO A 298 -17.15 16.68 -18.36
CA PRO A 298 -15.90 17.19 -18.93
C PRO A 298 -15.10 16.11 -19.66
N ALA A 299 -15.05 14.88 -19.13
CA ALA A 299 -14.34 13.79 -19.77
C ALA A 299 -14.97 13.40 -21.12
N ILE A 300 -16.30 13.34 -21.21
CA ILE A 300 -17.01 13.09 -22.47
C ILE A 300 -16.69 14.21 -23.46
N PHE A 301 -16.76 15.46 -23.03
CA PHE A 301 -16.48 16.61 -23.88
C PHE A 301 -15.05 16.60 -24.42
N ILE A 302 -14.05 16.35 -23.56
CA ILE A 302 -12.64 16.25 -23.96
C ILE A 302 -12.43 15.10 -24.96
N ASP A 303 -13.03 13.93 -24.72
CA ASP A 303 -12.90 12.78 -25.62
C ASP A 303 -13.61 13.01 -26.97
N LEU A 304 -14.73 13.76 -26.99
CA LEU A 304 -15.38 14.18 -28.23
C LEU A 304 -14.49 15.13 -29.02
N LEU A 305 -13.89 16.14 -28.37
CA LEU A 305 -12.93 17.03 -29.02
C LEU A 305 -11.72 16.28 -29.55
N ALA A 306 -11.15 15.36 -28.75
CA ALA A 306 -10.02 14.54 -29.17
C ALA A 306 -10.35 13.80 -30.47
N ARG A 307 -11.52 13.15 -30.56
CA ARG A 307 -11.98 12.48 -31.78
C ARG A 307 -12.16 13.43 -32.96
N LEU A 308 -12.72 14.62 -32.74
CA LEU A 308 -12.91 15.64 -33.79
C LEU A 308 -11.57 16.11 -34.37
N PHE A 309 -10.52 16.17 -33.56
CA PHE A 309 -9.17 16.53 -33.99
C PHE A 309 -8.28 15.32 -34.38
N GLY A 310 -8.86 14.12 -34.48
CA GLY A 310 -8.14 12.91 -34.92
C GLY A 310 -7.25 12.26 -33.85
N TYR A 311 -7.39 12.66 -32.58
CA TYR A 311 -6.71 12.04 -31.44
C TYR A 311 -7.55 10.92 -30.81
N PRO A 312 -6.92 9.88 -30.23
CA PRO A 312 -7.64 8.84 -29.51
C PRO A 312 -8.27 9.39 -28.21
N PRO A 313 -9.51 8.98 -27.87
CA PRO A 313 -10.12 9.33 -26.59
C PRO A 313 -9.36 8.69 -25.43
N PHE A 314 -9.17 9.41 -24.33
CA PHE A 314 -8.40 8.94 -23.18
C PHE A 314 -9.02 9.32 -21.83
N MET A 315 -9.78 10.41 -21.74
CA MET A 315 -10.20 11.00 -20.47
C MET A 315 -11.26 10.15 -19.77
N LEU A 316 -12.19 9.53 -20.51
CA LEU A 316 -13.14 8.59 -19.94
C LEU A 316 -12.46 7.35 -19.36
N LYS A 317 -11.39 6.88 -19.99
CA LYS A 317 -10.59 5.74 -19.48
C LYS A 317 -9.93 6.11 -18.15
N VAL A 318 -9.39 7.33 -18.06
CA VAL A 318 -8.80 7.87 -16.82
C VAL A 318 -9.85 7.95 -15.71
N HIS A 319 -11.02 8.54 -15.97
CA HIS A 319 -12.08 8.66 -14.95
C HIS A 319 -12.68 7.31 -14.54
N ARG A 320 -12.83 6.34 -15.44
CA ARG A 320 -13.25 4.97 -15.07
C ARG A 320 -12.26 4.32 -14.11
N ARG A 321 -10.95 4.44 -14.40
CA ARG A 321 -9.90 3.92 -13.52
C ARG A 321 -9.92 4.61 -12.16
N LEU A 322 -10.11 5.94 -12.14
CA LEU A 322 -10.23 6.71 -10.92
C LEU A 322 -11.46 6.27 -10.09
N ALA A 323 -12.62 6.16 -10.72
CA ALA A 323 -13.87 5.74 -10.06
C ALA A 323 -13.75 4.34 -9.43
N ASN A 324 -13.13 3.39 -10.13
CA ASN A 324 -12.87 2.06 -9.57
C ASN A 324 -11.96 2.13 -8.33
N GLY A 325 -10.88 2.93 -8.37
CA GLY A 325 -9.99 3.14 -7.23
C GLY A 325 -10.70 3.81 -6.04
N LEU A 326 -11.53 4.82 -6.31
CA LEU A 326 -12.31 5.52 -5.29
C LEU A 326 -13.33 4.60 -4.60
N LYS A 327 -14.00 3.73 -5.35
CA LYS A 327 -14.99 2.79 -4.78
C LYS A 327 -14.37 1.89 -3.72
N VAL A 328 -13.14 1.43 -3.94
CA VAL A 328 -12.46 0.62 -2.93
C VAL A 328 -12.00 1.48 -1.75
N PHE A 329 -11.47 2.67 -2.04
CA PHE A 329 -11.01 3.59 -1.03
C PHE A 329 -12.14 4.05 -0.09
N GLU A 330 -13.37 4.19 -0.61
CA GLU A 330 -14.56 4.63 0.13
C GLU A 330 -14.80 3.82 1.41
N TYR A 331 -14.64 2.49 1.35
CA TYR A 331 -14.80 1.64 2.53
C TYR A 331 -13.81 2.01 3.63
N TYR A 332 -12.53 2.19 3.27
CA TYR A 332 -11.46 2.54 4.20
C TYR A 332 -11.53 4.00 4.66
N ALA A 333 -12.02 4.90 3.79
CA ALA A 333 -12.12 6.31 4.08
C ALA A 333 -13.21 6.63 5.11
N ASN A 334 -14.26 5.79 5.15
CA ASN A 334 -15.44 5.98 6.02
C ASN A 334 -15.45 5.07 7.25
N ASN A 335 -14.43 4.22 7.43
CA ASN A 335 -14.29 3.37 8.60
C ASN A 335 -12.95 3.63 9.29
N VAL A 336 -12.97 3.65 10.62
CA VAL A 336 -11.76 3.81 11.44
C VAL A 336 -11.52 2.54 12.23
N TRP A 337 -10.26 2.14 12.29
CA TRP A 337 -9.76 1.02 13.06
C TRP A 337 -8.63 1.49 13.98
N ASP A 338 -8.57 0.88 15.15
CA ASP A 338 -7.50 1.05 16.10
C ASP A 338 -6.59 -0.17 16.07
N PHE A 339 -5.29 0.06 16.00
CA PHE A 339 -4.28 -0.99 16.03
C PHE A 339 -3.50 -0.91 17.33
N ASP A 340 -3.51 -1.99 18.09
CA ASP A 340 -2.64 -2.15 19.25
C ASP A 340 -1.17 -2.14 18.81
N ASN A 341 -0.28 -1.53 19.58
CA ASN A 341 1.17 -1.49 19.30
C ASN A 341 2.00 -1.90 20.51
N THR A 342 1.47 -2.80 21.34
CA THR A 342 2.12 -3.22 22.58
C THR A 342 3.53 -3.76 22.34
N GLU A 343 3.73 -4.58 21.30
CA GLU A 343 5.04 -5.13 20.94
C GLU A 343 5.99 -4.04 20.46
N ALA A 344 5.55 -3.09 19.63
CA ALA A 344 6.38 -1.96 19.22
C ALA A 344 6.84 -1.14 20.44
N LEU A 345 5.94 -0.85 21.37
CA LEU A 345 6.27 -0.14 22.62
C LEU A 345 7.22 -0.95 23.52
N ARG A 346 7.07 -2.27 23.56
CA ARG A 346 7.96 -3.17 24.29
C ARG A 346 9.36 -3.16 23.68
N MET A 347 9.47 -3.37 22.37
CA MET A 347 10.73 -3.39 21.64
C MET A 347 11.49 -2.07 21.75
N ARG A 348 10.80 -0.92 21.69
CA ARG A 348 11.40 0.41 21.91
C ARG A 348 12.17 0.50 23.24
N LYS A 349 11.70 -0.19 24.29
CA LYS A 349 12.35 -0.18 25.62
C LYS A 349 13.59 -1.08 25.69
N LEU A 350 13.68 -2.08 24.81
CA LEU A 350 14.81 -3.02 24.75
C LEU A 350 15.99 -2.44 23.96
N MET A 351 15.71 -1.52 23.03
CA MET A 351 16.72 -0.92 22.17
C MET A 351 17.55 0.14 22.90
N ASN A 352 18.86 0.15 22.65
CA ASN A 352 19.73 1.22 23.13
C ASN A 352 19.59 2.50 22.28
N GLU A 353 20.20 3.59 22.73
CA GLU A 353 20.09 4.90 22.07
C GLU A 353 20.56 4.89 20.61
N ARG A 354 21.63 4.14 20.30
CA ARG A 354 22.16 4.04 18.94
C ARG A 354 21.19 3.30 18.02
N GLU A 355 20.65 2.18 18.48
CA GLU A 355 19.66 1.39 17.75
C GLU A 355 18.40 2.20 17.50
N ARG A 356 17.90 2.93 18.49
CA ARG A 356 16.70 3.77 18.36
C ARG A 356 16.85 4.86 17.29
N ARG A 357 18.06 5.40 17.12
CA ARG A 357 18.38 6.36 16.04
C ARG A 357 18.52 5.72 14.66
N THR A 358 18.84 4.43 14.62
CA THR A 358 19.13 3.69 13.38
C THR A 358 17.88 2.99 12.85
N TYR A 359 17.23 2.19 13.70
CA TYR A 359 16.00 1.46 13.41
C TYR A 359 14.82 2.22 14.00
N ILE A 360 14.42 3.28 13.32
CA ILE A 360 13.33 4.13 13.82
C ILE A 360 12.04 3.33 13.76
N ILE A 361 11.51 3.02 14.94
CA ILE A 361 10.18 2.43 15.16
C ILE A 361 9.36 3.28 16.14
N GLU A 362 9.87 4.47 16.48
CA GLU A 362 9.27 5.47 17.38
C GLU A 362 8.21 6.33 16.68
N LYS A 363 7.57 7.23 17.44
CA LYS A 363 6.77 8.31 16.88
C LYS A 363 7.62 9.05 15.83
N VAL A 364 7.17 9.00 14.59
CA VAL A 364 7.80 9.71 13.48
C VAL A 364 7.52 11.20 13.69
N ASP A 365 8.53 11.97 14.10
CA ASP A 365 8.45 13.42 14.12
C ASP A 365 8.63 13.95 12.68
N LEU A 366 7.54 13.84 11.92
CA LEU A 366 7.49 14.07 10.49
C LEU A 366 7.14 15.54 10.22
N ASP A 367 8.06 16.32 9.65
CA ASP A 367 7.67 17.54 8.94
C ASP A 367 6.86 17.12 7.71
N LEU A 368 5.53 17.24 7.84
CA LEU A 368 4.61 16.80 6.80
C LEU A 368 4.81 17.61 5.50
N VAL A 369 5.16 18.89 5.57
CA VAL A 369 5.37 19.72 4.39
C VAL A 369 6.57 19.22 3.60
N ASP A 370 7.69 18.99 4.27
CA ASP A 370 8.90 18.49 3.62
C ASP A 370 8.74 17.04 3.14
N TYR A 371 8.03 16.20 3.90
CA TYR A 371 7.70 14.84 3.48
C TYR A 371 6.86 14.82 2.19
N PHE A 372 5.76 15.57 2.14
CA PHE A 372 4.91 15.66 0.95
C PHE A 372 5.65 16.29 -0.24
N THR A 373 6.55 17.25 0.01
CA THR A 373 7.40 17.85 -1.03
C THR A 373 8.30 16.80 -1.66
N ASN A 374 9.01 16.01 -0.84
CA ASN A 374 9.88 14.93 -1.33
C ASN A 374 9.09 13.84 -2.07
N CYS A 375 7.91 13.47 -1.55
CA CYS A 375 7.01 12.54 -2.24
C CYS A 375 6.59 13.08 -3.61
N THR A 376 6.26 14.36 -3.70
CA THR A 376 5.87 15.01 -4.96
C THR A 376 7.02 15.05 -5.96
N ILE A 377 8.24 15.35 -5.52
CA ILE A 377 9.44 15.32 -6.37
C ILE A 377 9.65 13.92 -6.95
N CYS A 378 9.58 12.89 -6.11
CA CYS A 378 9.74 11.51 -6.55
C CYS A 378 8.60 11.08 -7.49
N ALA A 379 7.34 11.43 -7.20
CA ALA A 379 6.21 11.15 -8.08
C ALA A 379 6.40 11.80 -9.46
N ARG A 380 6.83 13.06 -9.52
CA ARG A 380 7.16 13.76 -10.78
C ARG A 380 8.21 12.98 -11.58
N ARG A 381 9.37 12.71 -10.99
CA ARG A 381 10.51 12.13 -11.71
C ARG A 381 10.32 10.65 -12.05
N LEU A 382 9.82 9.86 -11.11
CA LEU A 382 9.84 8.40 -11.20
C LEU A 382 8.55 7.81 -11.75
N ILE A 383 7.40 8.39 -11.41
CA ILE A 383 6.09 7.90 -11.84
C ILE A 383 5.62 8.64 -13.09
N LEU A 384 5.58 9.97 -13.03
CA LEU A 384 5.07 10.80 -14.12
C LEU A 384 6.09 11.05 -15.23
N LYS A 385 7.36 10.68 -15.00
CA LYS A 385 8.49 10.88 -15.93
C LYS A 385 8.66 12.35 -16.34
N GLU A 386 8.33 13.27 -15.44
CA GLU A 386 8.49 14.71 -15.63
C GLU A 386 9.89 15.12 -15.15
N THR A 387 10.65 15.76 -16.04
CA THR A 387 12.00 16.26 -15.75
C THR A 387 11.96 17.62 -15.05
N ASP A 388 13.00 17.98 -14.30
CA ASP A 388 13.00 19.18 -13.45
C ASP A 388 13.01 20.51 -14.24
N ASP A 389 13.53 20.50 -15.46
CA ASP A 389 13.52 21.64 -16.40
C ASP A 389 12.10 22.08 -16.79
N THR A 390 11.10 21.22 -16.58
CA THR A 390 9.70 21.55 -16.83
C THR A 390 9.04 22.35 -15.70
N ILE A 391 9.66 22.46 -14.52
CA ILE A 391 9.08 23.13 -13.34
C ILE A 391 8.70 24.59 -13.62
N PRO A 392 9.52 25.43 -14.31
CA PRO A 392 9.13 26.79 -14.65
C PRO A 392 7.87 26.85 -15.52
N THR A 393 7.74 25.92 -16.48
CA THR A 393 6.56 25.82 -17.36
C THR A 393 5.33 25.39 -16.56
N ALA A 394 5.45 24.40 -15.68
CA ALA A 394 4.39 23.99 -14.76
C ALA A 394 3.89 25.16 -13.91
N ARG A 395 4.80 25.96 -13.33
CA ARG A 395 4.46 27.16 -12.54
C ARG A 395 3.69 28.19 -13.36
N ARG A 396 4.09 28.44 -14.62
CA ARG A 396 3.36 29.36 -15.51
C ARG A 396 1.96 28.85 -15.84
N HIS A 397 1.84 27.57 -16.17
CA HIS A 397 0.55 26.95 -16.45
C HIS A 397 -0.40 27.04 -15.25
N MET A 398 0.10 26.76 -14.04
CA MET A 398 -0.66 26.91 -12.80
C MET A 398 -1.18 28.34 -12.58
N LYS A 399 -0.36 29.37 -12.86
CA LYS A 399 -0.79 30.79 -12.77
C LYS A 399 -1.89 31.15 -13.78
N VAL A 400 -1.83 30.59 -14.98
CA VAL A 400 -2.90 30.79 -15.99
C VAL A 400 -4.20 30.17 -15.51
N LEU A 401 -4.14 28.93 -15.02
CA LEU A 401 -5.30 28.23 -14.48
C LEU A 401 -5.90 28.93 -13.25
N SER A 402 -5.06 29.42 -12.32
CA SER A 402 -5.53 30.14 -11.13
C SER A 402 -6.24 31.45 -11.50
N SER A 403 -5.73 32.16 -12.51
CA SER A 403 -6.34 33.38 -13.03
C SER A 403 -7.72 33.09 -13.65
N GLY A 404 -7.85 31.94 -14.33
CA GLY A 404 -9.12 31.46 -14.88
C GLY A 404 -10.14 31.05 -13.80
N GLU A 405 -9.72 30.36 -12.73
CA GLU A 405 -10.62 30.03 -11.61
C GLU A 405 -11.10 31.27 -10.86
N THR A 406 -10.25 32.29 -10.68
CA THR A 406 -10.63 33.57 -10.03
C THR A 406 -11.72 34.31 -10.83
N VAL A 407 -11.75 34.14 -12.16
CA VAL A 407 -12.78 34.71 -13.05
C VAL A 407 -14.08 33.90 -13.01
N ILE A 408 -14.00 32.57 -12.80
CA ILE A 408 -15.17 31.68 -12.73
C ILE A 408 -15.84 31.70 -11.33
N GLN A 409 -15.08 31.98 -10.26
CA GLN A 409 -15.60 32.10 -8.89
C GLN A 409 -16.16 33.48 -8.51
N LYS A 410 -16.05 34.48 -9.40
CA LYS A 410 -16.89 35.70 -9.34
C LYS A 410 -18.02 35.52 -10.36
N PRO A 411 -19.20 34.98 -10.00
CA PRO A 411 -20.12 35.67 -9.06
C PRO A 411 -20.99 34.73 -8.19
N LEU A 412 -21.20 35.10 -6.93
CA LEU A 412 -22.41 34.87 -6.10
C LEU A 412 -22.12 35.51 -4.72
N GLU A 413 -21.99 36.85 -4.71
CA GLU A 413 -22.33 37.65 -3.54
C GLU A 413 -23.79 38.11 -3.67
#